data_AF-A0A3D5F1M4-F1
#
_entry.id   AF-A0A3D5F1M4-F1
#
_cell.length_a   1.000
_cell.length_b   1.000
_cell.length_c   1.000
_cell.angle_alpha   90.00
_cell.angle_beta   90.00
_cell.angle_gamma   90.00
#
_symmetry.space_group_name_H-M   'P 1'
#
loop_
_entity.id
_entity.type
_entity.pdbx_description
1 polymer ?
#
loop_
_entity_poly.entity_id
_entity_poly.type
_entity_poly.pdbx_seq_one_letter_code
_entity_poly.pdbx_strand_id
1 'polypeptide(L)'
;MPVLAGGAEPVPGHPPRALRTGEIREVVADFARAAANSLAAGFDGDEIHAADGHLFDQFRCPYLNDRVCGGFDRQRAEAALRSDSADLIAFGRNFIANSDLVGRLRIGAP
;
A
#
# COMPACT_ATOMS: atom_id res chain seq x y z
N MET A 1 5.10 -15.13 -13.35
CA MET A 1 4.51 -14.93 -14.69
C MET A 1 3.25 -14.11 -14.51
N PRO A 2 3.19 -12.81 -14.88
CA PRO A 2 1.94 -12.09 -14.76
C PRO A 2 1.04 -12.44 -15.94
N VAL A 3 -0.16 -12.92 -15.62
CA VAL A 3 -1.27 -12.98 -16.57
C VAL A 3 -1.90 -11.59 -16.56
N LEU A 4 -1.61 -10.79 -17.60
CA LEU A 4 -2.36 -9.57 -17.88
C LEU A 4 -3.60 -9.96 -18.69
N ALA A 5 -4.71 -10.23 -18.01
CA ALA A 5 -6.01 -10.32 -18.63
C ALA A 5 -6.50 -8.89 -18.94
N GLY A 6 -6.06 -8.36 -20.08
CA GLY A 6 -6.42 -7.02 -20.57
C GLY A 6 -5.26 -6.41 -21.34
N GLY A 7 -5.34 -6.41 -22.67
CA GLY A 7 -4.28 -6.06 -23.62
C GLY A 7 -3.80 -4.61 -23.63
N ALA A 8 -3.56 -3.99 -22.49
CA ALA A 8 -2.69 -2.84 -22.40
C ALA A 8 -1.26 -3.34 -22.22
N GLU A 9 -0.39 -3.09 -23.20
CA GLU A 9 1.05 -3.29 -22.98
C GLU A 9 1.49 -2.42 -21.80
N PRO A 10 2.43 -2.91 -20.95
CA PRO A 10 3.04 -2.08 -19.92
C PRO A 10 3.62 -0.84 -20.57
N VAL A 11 3.14 0.35 -20.18
CA VAL A 11 3.73 1.61 -20.64
C VAL A 11 5.20 1.59 -20.20
N PRO A 12 6.18 1.68 -21.13
CA PRO A 12 7.58 1.64 -20.75
C PRO A 12 7.90 2.82 -19.84
N GLY A 13 8.18 2.54 -18.57
CA GLY A 13 8.66 3.55 -17.63
C GLY A 13 10.11 3.90 -17.91
N HIS A 14 10.48 5.16 -17.68
CA HIS A 14 11.90 5.51 -17.60
C HIS A 14 12.55 4.76 -16.43
N PRO A 15 13.81 4.28 -16.57
CA PRO A 15 14.48 3.58 -15.50
C PRO A 15 14.54 4.48 -14.24
N PRO A 16 14.08 3.98 -13.08
CA PRO A 16 14.05 4.79 -11.87
C PRO A 16 15.47 5.13 -11.41
N ARG A 17 15.64 6.33 -10.85
CA ARG A 17 16.90 6.73 -10.21
C ARG A 17 16.87 6.36 -8.73
N ALA A 18 17.91 5.71 -8.24
CA ALA A 18 18.07 5.48 -6.81
C ALA A 18 18.14 6.81 -6.02
N LEU A 19 17.30 6.94 -5.00
CA LEU A 19 17.33 8.08 -4.06
C LEU A 19 18.62 8.08 -3.25
N ARG A 20 19.26 9.22 -3.04
CA ARG A 20 20.36 9.39 -2.09
C ARG A 20 19.81 9.44 -0.66
N THR A 21 20.63 9.10 0.34
CA THR A 21 20.21 9.13 1.76
C THR A 21 19.66 10.48 2.21
N GLY A 22 20.21 11.60 1.69
CA GLY A 22 19.69 12.94 1.98
C GLY A 22 18.27 13.16 1.44
N GLU A 23 17.98 12.64 0.24
CA GLU A 23 16.67 12.77 -0.42
C GLU A 23 15.58 11.95 0.30
N ILE A 24 15.96 10.90 1.05
CA ILE A 24 15.00 10.16 1.89
C ILE A 24 14.38 11.09 2.95
N ARG A 25 15.16 12.02 3.51
CA ARG A 25 14.63 12.97 4.50
C ARG A 25 13.63 13.93 3.89
N GLU A 26 13.85 14.33 2.64
CA GLU A 26 12.92 15.17 1.89
C GLU A 26 11.62 14.41 1.61
N VAL A 27 11.70 13.14 1.19
CA VAL A 27 10.52 12.27 1.03
C VAL A 27 9.74 12.16 2.34
N VAL A 28 10.40 11.94 3.47
CA VAL A 28 9.74 11.89 4.79
C VAL A 28 9.05 13.22 5.11
N ALA A 29 9.70 14.35 4.82
CA ALA A 29 9.11 15.68 5.00
C ALA A 29 7.87 15.89 4.10
N ASP A 30 7.88 15.33 2.89
CA ASP A 30 6.73 15.37 1.99
C ASP A 30 5.55 14.57 2.52
N PHE A 31 5.77 13.37 3.06
CA PHE A 31 4.73 12.60 3.76
C PHE A 31 4.19 13.33 5.00
N ALA A 32 5.06 13.97 5.79
CA ALA A 32 4.64 14.75 6.95
C ALA A 32 3.77 15.95 6.53
N ARG A 33 4.13 16.62 5.42
CA ARG A 33 3.34 17.72 4.85
C ARG A 33 1.99 17.22 4.32
N ALA A 34 1.95 16.04 3.69
CA ALA A 34 0.70 15.43 3.25
C ALA A 34 -0.24 15.15 4.43
N ALA A 35 0.28 14.62 5.54
CA ALA A 35 -0.52 14.39 6.75
C ALA A 35 -1.06 15.69 7.36
N ALA A 36 -0.24 16.75 7.42
CA ALA A 36 -0.69 18.07 7.86
C ALA A 36 -1.82 18.63 6.98
N ASN A 37 -1.73 18.43 5.66
CA ASN A 37 -2.77 18.83 4.72
C ASN A 37 -4.06 18.00 4.92
N SER A 38 -3.93 16.69 5.17
CA SER A 38 -5.04 15.79 5.46
C SER A 38 -5.82 16.24 6.70
N LEU A 39 -5.09 16.58 7.77
CA LEU A 39 -5.68 17.14 8.98
C LEU A 39 -6.38 18.47 8.72
N ALA A 40 -5.75 19.38 7.97
CA ALA A 40 -6.34 20.67 7.62
C ALA A 40 -7.60 20.54 6.73
N ALA A 41 -7.67 19.47 5.93
CA ALA A 41 -8.83 19.13 5.11
C ALA A 41 -9.95 18.41 5.88
N GLY A 42 -9.72 18.08 7.16
CA GLY A 42 -10.72 17.48 8.04
C GLY A 42 -10.87 15.97 7.91
N PHE A 43 -9.86 15.26 7.38
CA PHE A 43 -9.84 13.80 7.41
C PHE A 43 -9.60 13.29 8.85
N ASP A 44 -10.19 12.14 9.18
CA ASP A 44 -10.06 11.51 10.50
C ASP A 44 -8.72 10.80 10.70
N GLY A 45 -8.02 10.49 9.60
CA GLY A 45 -6.72 9.82 9.63
C GLY A 45 -6.19 9.54 8.23
N ASP A 46 -4.94 9.07 8.19
CA ASP A 46 -4.23 8.73 6.96
C ASP A 46 -3.91 7.24 6.91
N GLU A 47 -4.01 6.66 5.71
CA GLU A 47 -3.46 5.34 5.42
C GLU A 47 -2.18 5.50 4.59
N ILE A 48 -1.08 4.95 5.07
CA ILE A 48 0.19 4.96 4.32
C ILE A 48 0.13 3.88 3.24
N HIS A 49 0.16 4.30 1.98
CA HIS A 49 0.20 3.36 0.87
C HIS A 49 1.58 2.72 0.72
N ALA A 50 1.76 1.56 1.36
CA ALA A 50 3.00 0.79 1.41
C ALA A 50 2.91 -0.57 0.70
N ALA A 51 2.04 -0.66 -0.31
CA ALA A 51 1.75 -1.87 -1.06
C ALA A 51 1.89 -1.66 -2.58
N ASP A 52 1.53 -2.68 -3.35
CA ASP A 52 1.37 -2.64 -4.81
C ASP A 52 2.58 -2.12 -5.60
N GLY A 53 3.79 -2.36 -5.10
CA GLY A 53 5.02 -1.95 -5.76
C GLY A 53 5.30 -0.44 -5.71
N HIS A 54 4.60 0.31 -4.84
CA HIS A 54 4.91 1.71 -4.55
C HIS A 54 6.13 1.85 -3.63
N LEU A 55 6.52 3.09 -3.34
CA LEU A 55 7.82 3.44 -2.78
C LEU A 55 8.22 2.60 -1.54
N PHE A 56 7.36 2.46 -0.53
CA PHE A 56 7.70 1.68 0.66
C PHE A 56 7.85 0.18 0.35
N ASP A 57 7.04 -0.36 -0.55
CA ASP A 57 7.14 -1.76 -0.97
C ASP A 57 8.43 -2.00 -1.77
N GLN A 58 8.84 -1.03 -2.60
CA GLN A 58 10.15 -1.05 -3.27
C GLN A 58 11.31 -1.04 -2.28
N PHE A 59 11.24 -0.21 -1.23
CA PHE A 59 12.28 -0.15 -0.20
C PHE A 59 12.36 -1.44 0.64
N ARG A 60 11.23 -2.12 0.85
CA ARG A 60 11.14 -3.37 1.61
C ARG A 60 11.54 -4.60 0.78
N CYS A 61 11.36 -4.56 -0.54
CA CYS A 61 11.59 -5.69 -1.42
C CYS A 61 13.09 -5.90 -1.68
N PRO A 62 13.70 -7.01 -1.24
CA PRO A 62 15.14 -7.25 -1.41
C PRO A 62 15.56 -7.46 -2.88
N TYR A 63 14.59 -7.69 -3.78
CA TYR A 63 14.84 -7.77 -5.23
C TYR A 63 14.92 -6.40 -5.91
N LEU A 64 14.33 -5.37 -5.29
CA LEU A 64 14.28 -4.01 -5.81
C LEU A 64 15.21 -3.05 -5.06
N ASN A 65 15.57 -3.40 -3.82
CA ASN A 65 16.42 -2.59 -2.96
C ASN A 65 17.54 -3.45 -2.36
N ASP A 66 18.78 -3.14 -2.73
CA ASP A 66 20.02 -3.77 -2.25
C ASP A 66 20.57 -3.12 -0.97
N ARG A 67 19.87 -2.11 -0.43
CA ARG A 67 20.20 -1.47 0.85
C ARG A 67 19.75 -2.32 2.02
N VAL A 68 20.50 -2.23 3.12
CA VAL A 68 20.09 -2.82 4.41
C VAL A 68 18.96 -1.97 5.02
N CYS A 69 17.76 -2.14 4.48
CA CYS A 69 16.53 -1.45 4.88
C CYS A 69 15.50 -2.47 5.41
N GLY A 70 15.89 -3.28 6.41
CA GLY A 70 14.99 -4.11 7.21
C GLY A 70 14.36 -5.32 6.49
N GLY A 71 14.88 -6.53 6.76
CA GLY A 71 14.26 -7.80 6.37
C GLY A 71 13.83 -8.60 7.59
N PHE A 72 12.57 -9.03 7.64
CA PHE A 72 12.08 -9.97 8.65
C PHE A 72 12.87 -11.29 8.54
N ASP A 73 13.35 -11.83 9.66
CA ASP A 73 13.97 -13.16 9.72
C ASP A 73 12.91 -14.26 9.99
N ARG A 74 13.33 -15.52 9.87
CA ARG A 74 12.48 -16.73 9.94
C ARG A 74 11.60 -16.78 11.20
N GLN A 75 12.07 -16.26 12.32
CA GLN A 75 11.35 -16.25 13.59
C GLN A 75 10.23 -15.19 13.60
N ARG A 76 10.44 -14.06 12.93
CA ARG A 76 9.42 -13.00 12.79
C ARG A 76 8.31 -13.35 11.80
N ALA A 77 8.59 -14.21 10.82
CA ALA A 77 7.62 -14.73 9.85
C ALA A 77 6.72 -15.82 10.45
N GLU A 78 7.25 -16.70 11.31
CA GLU A 78 6.45 -17.75 11.98
C GLU A 78 5.49 -17.21 13.06
N ALA A 79 5.75 -16.01 13.62
CA ALA A 79 4.87 -15.36 14.59
C ALA A 79 3.61 -14.72 13.96
N ALA A 80 3.71 -14.23 12.72
CA ALA A 80 2.57 -13.67 11.98
C ALA A 80 1.53 -14.73 11.55
N LEU A 81 1.90 -16.02 11.59
CA LEU A 81 1.11 -17.15 11.10
C LEU A 81 0.15 -17.78 12.14
N ARG A 82 -0.03 -17.21 13.34
CA ARG A 82 -0.88 -17.80 14.42
C ARG A 82 -2.11 -16.98 14.84
N SER A 83 -2.35 -15.82 14.25
CA SER A 83 -3.42 -14.90 14.66
C SER A 83 -4.69 -15.10 13.83
N ASP A 84 -5.85 -15.16 14.45
CA ASP A 84 -7.16 -15.07 13.80
C ASP A 84 -7.19 -13.86 12.83
N SER A 85 -7.37 -14.13 11.55
CA SER A 85 -6.48 -13.56 10.51
C SER A 85 -6.89 -12.22 9.89
N ALA A 86 -7.95 -11.57 10.38
CA ALA A 86 -8.29 -10.17 10.06
C ALA A 86 -9.36 -9.63 11.02
N ASP A 87 -9.17 -8.42 11.54
CA ASP A 87 -10.18 -7.71 12.37
C ASP A 87 -11.17 -6.89 11.52
N LEU A 88 -10.76 -6.49 10.31
CA LEU A 88 -11.54 -5.68 9.38
C LEU A 88 -11.27 -6.14 7.93
N ILE A 89 -12.28 -5.99 7.06
CA ILE A 89 -12.19 -6.29 5.63
C ILE A 89 -12.53 -5.05 4.82
N ALA A 90 -11.63 -4.63 3.93
CA ALA A 90 -11.84 -3.52 3.02
C ALA A 90 -12.45 -4.00 1.69
N PHE A 91 -13.45 -3.26 1.17
CA PHE A 91 -14.10 -3.55 -0.11
C PHE A 91 -13.89 -2.40 -1.10
N GLY A 92 -13.07 -2.60 -2.14
CA GLY A 92 -12.86 -1.60 -3.19
C GLY A 92 -13.96 -1.62 -4.27
N ARG A 93 -13.85 -2.56 -5.21
CA ARG A 93 -14.75 -2.65 -6.39
C ARG A 93 -16.23 -2.70 -6.04
N ASN A 94 -16.60 -3.42 -4.97
CA ASN A 94 -18.00 -3.54 -4.57
C ASN A 94 -18.59 -2.22 -4.10
N PHE A 95 -17.80 -1.38 -3.44
CA PHE A 95 -18.23 -0.07 -2.96
C PHE A 95 -18.34 0.95 -4.11
N ILE A 96 -17.45 0.85 -5.12
CA ILE A 96 -17.55 1.64 -6.36
C ILE A 96 -18.87 1.36 -7.08
N ALA A 97 -19.26 0.09 -7.18
CA ALA A 97 -20.49 -0.29 -7.87
C ALA A 97 -21.76 -0.06 -7.02
N ASN A 98 -21.64 -0.04 -5.69
CA ASN A 98 -22.78 0.04 -4.76
C ASN A 98 -22.47 1.00 -3.60
N SER A 99 -22.85 2.27 -3.74
CA SER A 99 -22.65 3.27 -2.68
C SER A 99 -23.37 2.94 -1.36
N ASP A 100 -24.41 2.09 -1.41
CA ASP A 100 -25.20 1.60 -0.28
C ASP A 100 -24.80 0.19 0.20
N LEU A 101 -23.61 -0.30 -0.20
CA LEU A 101 -23.13 -1.67 0.08
C LEU A 101 -23.32 -2.11 1.55
N VAL A 102 -23.10 -1.20 2.49
CA VAL A 102 -23.29 -1.46 3.93
C VAL A 102 -24.73 -1.87 4.24
N GLY A 103 -25.71 -1.16 3.68
CA GLY A 103 -27.13 -1.47 3.85
C GLY A 103 -27.49 -2.82 3.25
N ARG A 104 -26.95 -3.12 2.06
CA ARG A 104 -27.17 -4.40 1.36
C ARG A 104 -26.66 -5.58 2.16
N LEU A 105 -25.43 -5.49 2.67
CA LEU A 105 -24.83 -6.55 3.49
C LEU A 105 -25.64 -6.82 4.77
N ARG A 106 -26.21 -5.78 5.40
CA ARG A 106 -27.01 -5.93 6.62
C ARG A 106 -28.30 -6.73 6.43
N ILE A 107 -28.91 -6.64 5.25
CA ILE A 107 -30.19 -7.30 4.95
C ILE A 107 -30.05 -8.51 4.02
N GLY A 108 -28.82 -8.85 3.60
CA GLY A 108 -28.56 -9.92 2.64
C GLY A 108 -29.09 -9.62 1.23
N ALA A 109 -29.13 -8.34 0.83
CA ALA A 109 -29.52 -7.95 -0.52
C ALA A 109 -28.41 -8.28 -1.54
N PRO A 110 -28.78 -8.59 -2.80
CA PRO A 110 -27.83 -8.85 -3.87
C PRO A 110 -26.97 -7.63 -4.24
#